data_AF-A0A3C1UFJ8-F1
#
_entry.id   AF-A0A3C1UFJ8-F1
#
_cell.length_a   1.000
_cell.length_b   1.000
_cell.length_c   1.000
_cell.angle_alpha   90.00
_cell.angle_beta   90.00
_cell.angle_gamma   90.00
#
_symmetry.space_group_name_H-M   'P 1'
#
loop_
_entity.id
_entity.type
_entity.pdbx_description
1 polymer ?
#
loop_
_entity_poly.entity_id
_entity_poly.type
_entity_poly.pdbx_seq_one_letter_code
_entity_poly.pdbx_strand_id
1 'polypeptide(L)'
;MSAYYFYRLITRAKNLFLIYDTSSTGIGSSEYSRFISQLEKVYGCRMHFHNINLQVRPESPLTISVEKTDEILKKIKRYTIDDASRKKLSASSIKTLIKCPLKFYLNHIEGLDDENEESQFMDYATFGTIVHDTLQAFYYPEEGKKNIVTKKQIKDFKDKKLERELIRQVNKTY
;
A
#
# COMPACT_ATOMS: atom_id res chain seq x y z
N MET A 1 22.42 -18.04 -0.91
CA MET A 1 21.43 -18.68 -0.01
C MET A 1 20.43 -19.57 -0.75
N SER A 2 19.79 -19.11 -1.83
CA SER A 2 18.67 -19.84 -2.48
C SER A 2 19.02 -21.23 -3.04
N ALA A 3 20.24 -21.44 -3.52
CA ALA A 3 20.68 -22.75 -4.01
C ALA A 3 20.70 -23.82 -2.91
N TYR A 4 21.16 -23.48 -1.70
CA TYR A 4 21.22 -24.40 -0.57
C TYR A 4 19.83 -24.91 -0.19
N TYR A 5 18.85 -24.01 -0.11
CA TYR A 5 17.46 -24.39 0.18
C TYR A 5 16.86 -25.26 -0.90
N PHE A 6 17.08 -24.94 -2.18
CA PHE A 6 16.60 -25.75 -3.29
C PHE A 6 17.10 -27.19 -3.21
N TYR A 7 18.42 -27.38 -3.11
CA TYR A 7 19.01 -28.72 -3.04
C TYR A 7 18.62 -29.47 -1.75
N ARG A 8 18.53 -28.76 -0.62
CA ARG A 8 18.10 -29.37 0.64
C ARG A 8 16.66 -29.89 0.58
N LEU A 9 15.74 -29.14 -0.03
CA LEU A 9 14.33 -29.54 -0.15
C LEU A 9 14.15 -30.80 -1.01
N ILE A 10 14.93 -30.95 -2.08
CA ILE A 10 14.78 -32.09 -2.99
C ILE A 10 15.44 -33.38 -2.47
N THR A 11 16.40 -33.32 -1.54
CA THR A 11 17.17 -34.50 -1.08
C THR A 11 16.34 -35.65 -0.50
N ARG A 12 15.14 -35.39 0.02
CA ARG A 12 14.24 -36.42 0.59
C ARG A 12 12.94 -36.60 -0.19
N ALA A 13 12.79 -35.90 -1.31
CA ALA A 13 11.58 -35.98 -2.11
C ALA A 13 11.54 -37.33 -2.86
N LYS A 14 10.45 -38.08 -2.69
CA LYS A 14 10.19 -39.29 -3.49
C LYS A 14 9.76 -38.95 -4.92
N ASN A 15 8.99 -37.87 -5.05
CA ASN A 15 8.52 -37.34 -6.32
C ASN A 15 8.79 -35.83 -6.35
N LEU A 16 9.33 -35.34 -7.46
CA LEU A 16 9.65 -33.92 -7.66
C LEU A 16 8.86 -33.39 -8.85
N PHE A 17 8.00 -32.40 -8.59
CA PHE A 17 7.25 -31.67 -9.62
C PHE A 17 7.70 -30.21 -9.59
N LEU A 18 8.16 -29.71 -10.73
CA LEU A 18 8.64 -28.33 -10.88
C LEU A 18 7.71 -27.59 -11.84
N ILE A 19 7.18 -26.46 -11.41
CA ILE A 19 6.29 -25.61 -12.20
C ILE A 19 7.04 -24.31 -12.48
N TYR A 20 7.08 -23.89 -13.74
CA TYR A 20 7.63 -22.62 -14.17
C TYR A 20 6.74 -22.01 -15.24
N ASP A 21 6.78 -20.69 -15.35
CA ASP A 21 6.03 -19.97 -16.37
C ASP A 21 6.85 -19.87 -17.66
N THR A 22 6.22 -20.16 -18.79
CA THR A 22 6.77 -20.02 -20.14
C THR A 22 6.26 -18.78 -20.87
N SER A 23 5.40 -17.96 -20.24
CA SER A 23 4.79 -16.78 -20.86
C SER A 23 5.84 -15.66 -21.07
N SER A 24 5.84 -15.06 -22.26
CA SER A 24 6.85 -14.07 -22.70
C SER A 24 6.39 -12.61 -22.55
N THR A 25 5.40 -12.34 -21.70
CA THR A 25 4.83 -11.00 -21.58
C THR A 25 5.69 -10.09 -20.71
N GLY A 26 6.61 -9.34 -21.32
CA GLY A 26 7.14 -8.10 -20.74
C GLY A 26 8.65 -8.04 -20.57
N ILE A 27 9.21 -8.62 -19.51
CA ILE A 27 10.64 -8.57 -19.19
C ILE A 27 10.96 -9.82 -18.34
N GLY A 28 11.51 -10.86 -18.95
CA GLY A 28 11.89 -12.10 -18.25
C GLY A 28 12.02 -13.24 -19.26
N SER A 29 13.21 -13.84 -19.36
CA SER A 29 13.45 -14.91 -20.33
C SER A 29 12.50 -16.07 -20.07
N SER A 30 11.91 -16.62 -21.12
CA SER A 30 11.12 -17.86 -21.14
C SER A 30 11.94 -19.11 -20.81
N GLU A 31 13.09 -18.94 -20.17
CA GLU A 31 14.03 -19.99 -19.81
C GLU A 31 13.74 -20.48 -18.40
N TYR A 32 13.70 -21.80 -18.23
CA TYR A 32 13.58 -22.41 -16.93
C TYR A 32 14.79 -22.04 -16.05
N SER A 33 14.56 -22.03 -14.73
CA SER A 33 15.60 -21.72 -13.75
C SER A 33 16.86 -22.54 -13.97
N ARG A 34 18.04 -21.93 -13.77
CA ARG A 34 19.35 -22.62 -13.82
C ARG A 34 19.41 -23.89 -12.97
N PHE A 35 18.62 -23.98 -11.90
CA PHE A 35 18.56 -25.16 -11.05
C PHE A 35 17.95 -26.37 -11.77
N ILE A 36 16.95 -26.14 -12.63
CA ILE A 36 16.38 -27.17 -13.51
C ILE A 36 17.44 -27.61 -14.52
N SER A 37 18.17 -26.65 -15.12
CA SER A 37 19.28 -26.95 -16.04
C SER A 37 20.40 -27.75 -15.38
N GLN A 38 20.72 -27.46 -14.12
CA GLN A 38 21.75 -28.19 -13.36
C GLN A 38 21.32 -29.63 -13.08
N LEU A 39 20.06 -29.86 -12.70
CA LEU A 39 19.54 -31.23 -12.48
C LEU A 39 19.63 -32.07 -13.76
N GLU A 40 19.28 -31.50 -14.90
CA GLU A 40 19.35 -32.20 -16.19
C GLU A 40 20.80 -32.41 -16.65
N LYS A 41 21.58 -31.34 -16.75
CA LYS A 41 22.88 -31.34 -17.45
C LYS A 41 24.06 -31.76 -16.56
N VAL A 42 24.02 -31.45 -15.26
CA VAL A 42 25.14 -31.73 -14.33
C VAL A 42 24.88 -33.02 -13.58
N TYR A 43 23.66 -33.21 -13.05
CA TYR A 43 23.32 -34.39 -12.26
C TYR A 43 22.71 -35.53 -13.08
N GLY A 44 22.42 -35.32 -14.37
CA GLY A 44 21.92 -36.36 -15.27
C GLY A 44 20.53 -36.88 -14.91
N CYS A 45 19.74 -36.11 -14.16
CA CYS A 45 18.39 -36.51 -13.77
C CYS A 45 17.48 -36.57 -15.00
N ARG A 46 16.83 -37.72 -15.23
CA ARG A 46 15.80 -37.85 -16.29
C ARG A 46 14.56 -37.08 -15.85
N MET A 47 14.23 -36.01 -16.58
CA MET A 47 13.06 -35.18 -16.33
C MET A 47 12.05 -35.31 -17.46
N HIS A 48 10.76 -35.25 -17.12
CA HIS A 48 9.67 -35.21 -18.08
C HIS A 48 9.10 -33.80 -18.14
N PHE A 49 9.20 -33.16 -19.29
CA PHE A 49 8.67 -31.81 -19.51
C PHE A 49 7.25 -31.88 -20.06
N HIS A 50 6.31 -31.24 -19.37
CA HIS A 50 4.92 -31.11 -19.80
C HIS A 50 4.58 -29.62 -19.92
N ASN A 51 4.34 -29.17 -21.15
CA ASN A 51 3.87 -27.82 -21.41
C ASN A 51 2.34 -27.80 -21.35
N ILE A 52 1.79 -27.09 -20.37
CA ILE A 52 0.35 -26.90 -20.23
C ILE A 52 0.01 -25.53 -20.80
N ASN A 53 -0.69 -25.50 -21.94
CA ASN A 53 -1.25 -24.26 -22.45
C ASN A 53 -2.58 -23.99 -21.73
N LEU A 54 -2.51 -23.30 -20.60
CA LEU A 54 -3.69 -22.88 -19.87
C LEU A 54 -4.23 -21.61 -20.52
N GLN A 55 -5.27 -21.76 -21.36
CA GLN A 55 -6.10 -20.61 -21.71
C GLN A 55 -6.88 -20.18 -20.49
N VAL A 56 -6.24 -19.44 -19.59
CA VAL A 56 -6.92 -18.72 -18.52
C VAL A 56 -7.78 -17.68 -19.20
N ARG A 57 -9.04 -18.00 -19.43
CA ARG A 57 -10.05 -16.97 -19.61
C ARG A 57 -10.22 -16.38 -18.22
N PRO A 58 -9.79 -15.14 -17.95
CA PRO A 58 -10.24 -14.50 -16.74
C PRO A 58 -11.77 -14.55 -16.77
N GLU A 59 -12.39 -15.19 -15.77
CA GLU A 59 -13.82 -15.02 -15.58
C GLU A 59 -14.08 -13.52 -15.61
N SER A 60 -15.15 -13.13 -16.30
CA SER A 60 -15.57 -11.73 -16.33
C SER A 60 -15.59 -11.23 -14.89
N PRO A 61 -14.94 -10.08 -14.59
CA PRO A 61 -14.82 -9.63 -13.21
C PRO A 61 -16.20 -9.61 -12.57
N LEU A 62 -16.35 -10.30 -11.44
CA LEU A 62 -17.57 -10.25 -10.64
C LEU A 62 -17.82 -8.79 -10.25
N THR A 63 -18.81 -8.17 -10.87
CA THR A 63 -19.23 -6.82 -10.52
C THR A 63 -19.93 -6.87 -9.17
N ILE A 64 -19.20 -6.59 -8.10
CA ILE A 64 -19.77 -6.42 -6.77
C ILE A 64 -20.53 -5.10 -6.77
N SER A 65 -21.86 -5.17 -6.63
CA SER A 65 -22.75 -4.03 -6.49
C SER A 65 -23.46 -4.10 -5.15
N VAL A 66 -23.53 -2.96 -4.45
CA VAL A 66 -24.24 -2.84 -3.18
C VAL A 66 -25.42 -1.90 -3.40
N GLU A 67 -26.63 -2.42 -3.18
CA GLU A 67 -27.84 -1.61 -3.25
C GLU A 67 -27.90 -0.63 -2.07
N LYS A 68 -28.29 0.62 -2.35
CA LYS A 68 -28.41 1.67 -1.33
C LYS A 68 -29.72 1.52 -0.56
N THR A 69 -29.75 0.59 0.38
CA THR A 69 -30.87 0.42 1.31
C THR A 69 -31.04 1.65 2.21
N ASP A 70 -32.21 1.81 2.83
CA ASP A 70 -32.49 2.93 3.74
C ASP A 70 -31.49 3.01 4.91
N GLU A 71 -30.99 1.87 5.38
CA GLU A 71 -29.98 1.82 6.43
C GLU A 71 -28.64 2.39 5.96
N ILE A 72 -28.19 2.03 4.76
CA ILE A 72 -26.96 2.55 4.16
C ILE A 72 -27.10 4.04 3.89
N LEU A 73 -28.25 4.47 3.38
CA LEU A 73 -28.53 5.89 3.14
C LEU A 73 -28.48 6.72 4.43
N LYS A 74 -29.02 6.20 5.55
CA LYS A 74 -28.88 6.84 6.87
C LYS A 74 -27.41 6.97 7.29
N LYS A 75 -26.59 5.94 7.07
CA LYS A 75 -25.14 6.02 7.37
C LYS A 75 -24.43 7.04 6.48
N ILE A 76 -24.77 7.14 5.21
CA ILE A 76 -24.20 8.12 4.26
C ILE A 76 -24.61 9.55 4.65
N LYS A 77 -25.86 9.77 5.08
CA LYS A 77 -26.35 11.09 5.52
C LYS A 77 -25.53 11.68 6.66
N ARG A 78 -24.88 10.87 7.49
CA ARG A 78 -23.95 11.35 8.53
C ARG A 78 -22.77 12.17 7.99
N TYR A 79 -22.44 12.05 6.70
CA TYR A 79 -21.40 12.86 6.06
C TYR A 79 -21.94 14.14 5.39
N THR A 80 -23.27 14.35 5.37
CA THR A 80 -23.91 15.55 4.84
C THR A 80 -24.05 16.65 5.89
N ILE A 81 -24.29 17.88 5.44
CA ILE A 81 -24.33 19.09 6.29
C ILE A 81 -25.51 19.06 7.27
N ASP A 82 -26.57 18.35 6.93
CA ASP A 82 -27.87 18.42 7.61
C ASP A 82 -28.02 17.45 8.80
N ASP A 83 -26.99 16.67 9.14
CA ASP A 83 -27.05 15.64 10.19
C ASP A 83 -26.42 16.13 11.51
N ALA A 84 -27.12 15.94 12.63
CA ALA A 84 -26.64 16.31 13.96
C ALA A 84 -25.44 15.48 14.44
N SER A 85 -25.23 14.28 13.87
CA SER A 85 -24.12 13.35 14.17
C SER A 85 -23.01 13.41 13.11
N ARG A 86 -22.78 14.62 12.56
CA ARG A 86 -21.92 14.84 11.39
C ARG A 86 -20.51 14.27 11.53
N LYS A 87 -20.16 13.35 10.64
CA LYS A 87 -18.78 12.92 10.41
C LYS A 87 -18.12 13.79 9.33
N LYS A 88 -16.85 14.14 9.54
CA LYS A 88 -16.06 14.90 8.57
C LYS A 88 -15.46 13.95 7.52
N LEU A 89 -15.46 14.37 6.26
CA LEU A 89 -14.72 13.70 5.20
C LEU A 89 -13.28 14.24 5.17
N SER A 90 -12.31 13.32 5.26
CA SER A 90 -10.91 13.66 5.04
C SER A 90 -10.56 13.66 3.54
N ALA A 91 -9.45 14.29 3.17
CA ALA A 91 -8.94 14.24 1.80
C ALA A 91 -8.66 12.80 1.34
N SER A 92 -8.16 11.95 2.25
CA SER A 92 -7.95 10.53 1.98
C SER A 92 -9.26 9.80 1.71
N SER A 93 -10.29 10.03 2.53
CA SER A 93 -11.62 9.43 2.35
C SER A 93 -12.26 9.82 1.00
N ILE A 94 -12.11 11.07 0.56
CA ILE A 94 -12.60 11.52 -0.76
C ILE A 94 -11.84 10.84 -1.88
N LYS A 95 -10.50 10.76 -1.77
CA LYS A 95 -9.67 10.05 -2.74
C LYS A 95 -10.08 8.58 -2.86
N THR A 96 -10.33 7.92 -1.72
CA THR A 96 -10.81 6.54 -1.67
C THR A 96 -12.17 6.40 -2.33
N LEU A 97 -13.13 7.30 -2.05
CA LEU A 97 -14.44 7.30 -2.69
C LEU A 97 -14.35 7.40 -4.21
N ILE A 98 -13.54 8.32 -4.74
CA ILE A 98 -13.38 8.53 -6.18
C ILE A 98 -12.67 7.33 -6.83
N LYS A 99 -11.62 6.81 -6.19
CA LYS A 99 -10.81 5.71 -6.73
C LYS A 99 -11.55 4.37 -6.67
N CYS A 100 -12.24 4.10 -5.57
CA CYS A 100 -12.95 2.85 -5.31
C CYS A 100 -14.12 3.06 -4.34
N PRO A 101 -15.35 3.29 -4.84
CA PRO A 101 -16.53 3.48 -4.00
C PRO A 101 -16.82 2.30 -3.08
N LEU A 102 -16.53 1.07 -3.53
CA LEU A 102 -16.71 -0.14 -2.73
C LEU A 102 -15.78 -0.14 -1.51
N LYS A 103 -14.50 0.25 -1.68
CA LYS A 103 -13.56 0.38 -0.56
C LYS A 103 -14.03 1.47 0.41
N PHE A 104 -14.52 2.60 -0.09
CA PHE A 104 -15.11 3.62 0.77
C PHE A 104 -16.29 3.08 1.59
N TYR A 105 -17.18 2.31 0.96
CA TYR A 105 -18.31 1.70 1.64
C TYR A 105 -17.85 0.76 2.76
N LEU A 106 -16.96 -0.18 2.48
CA LEU A 106 -16.49 -1.15 3.47
C LEU A 106 -15.80 -0.46 4.66
N ASN A 107 -14.84 0.43 4.39
CA ASN A 107 -14.09 1.13 5.43
C ASN A 107 -14.93 2.16 6.21
N HIS A 108 -15.59 3.08 5.51
CA HIS A 108 -16.20 4.26 6.15
C HIS A 108 -17.69 4.12 6.47
N ILE A 109 -18.42 3.20 5.82
CA ILE A 109 -19.84 2.95 6.08
C ILE A 109 -20.02 1.70 6.96
N GLU A 110 -19.31 0.61 6.66
CA GLU A 110 -19.39 -0.63 7.46
C GLU A 110 -18.32 -0.72 8.56
N GLY A 111 -17.28 0.12 8.54
CA GLY A 111 -16.25 0.12 9.58
C GLY A 111 -15.27 -1.06 9.47
N LEU A 112 -15.19 -1.67 8.29
CA LEU A 112 -14.24 -2.74 7.98
C LEU A 112 -12.94 -2.10 7.52
N ASP A 113 -12.12 -1.67 8.48
CA ASP A 113 -10.78 -1.17 8.19
C ASP A 113 -9.78 -2.32 8.09
N ASP A 114 -8.84 -2.19 7.15
CA ASP A 114 -7.68 -3.08 7.05
C ASP A 114 -6.86 -2.90 8.35
N GLU A 115 -6.44 -3.99 9.01
CA GLU A 115 -5.55 -3.88 10.17
C GLU A 115 -4.30 -3.08 9.76
N ASN A 116 -3.99 -2.01 10.50
CA ASN A 116 -2.77 -1.26 10.27
C ASN A 116 -1.59 -2.16 10.63
N GLU A 117 -0.78 -2.54 9.63
CA GLU A 117 0.48 -3.23 9.90
C GLU A 117 1.34 -2.33 10.80
N GLU A 118 1.63 -2.80 12.02
CA GLU A 118 2.52 -2.11 12.95
C GLU A 118 3.93 -2.09 12.35
N SER A 119 4.27 -0.96 11.74
CA SER A 119 5.59 -0.70 11.20
C SER A 119 6.56 -0.36 12.34
N GLN A 120 7.67 -1.10 12.47
CA GLN A 120 8.75 -0.76 13.40
C GLN A 120 9.48 0.55 13.01
N PHE A 121 9.33 0.99 11.76
CA PHE A 121 9.95 2.20 11.23
C PHE A 121 8.91 3.29 10.97
N MET A 122 9.36 4.54 10.92
CA MET A 122 8.49 5.65 10.54
C MET A 122 7.94 5.41 9.12
N ASP A 123 6.62 5.29 9.02
CA ASP A 123 5.95 5.15 7.73
C ASP A 123 5.90 6.49 6.97
N TYR A 124 5.63 6.42 5.67
CA TYR A 124 5.55 7.62 4.83
C TYR A 124 4.41 8.56 5.25
N ALA A 125 3.35 8.04 5.87
CA ALA A 125 2.22 8.83 6.35
C ALA A 125 2.60 9.68 7.58
N THR A 126 3.31 9.10 8.54
CA THR A 126 3.85 9.80 9.72
C THR A 126 4.88 10.83 9.29
N PHE A 127 5.79 10.48 8.38
CA PHE A 127 6.72 11.45 7.81
C PHE A 127 5.99 12.63 7.16
N GLY A 128 4.98 12.35 6.34
CA GLY A 128 4.15 13.38 5.71
C GLY A 128 3.46 14.28 6.74
N THR A 129 2.96 13.69 7.83
CA THR A 129 2.32 14.42 8.93
C THR A 129 3.30 15.38 9.62
N ILE A 130 4.51 14.91 9.93
CA ILE A 130 5.56 15.74 10.53
C ILE A 130 5.92 16.93 9.62
N VAL A 131 6.05 16.70 8.31
CA VAL A 131 6.33 17.76 7.33
C VAL A 131 5.16 18.76 7.26
N HIS A 132 3.91 18.28 7.25
CA HIS A 132 2.75 19.16 7.24
C HIS A 132 2.65 19.99 8.52
N ASP A 133 2.85 19.39 9.69
CA ASP A 133 2.76 20.07 10.98
C ASP A 133 3.87 21.12 11.16
N THR A 134 5.11 20.81 10.76
CA THR A 134 6.23 21.77 10.80
C THR A 134 5.99 22.97 9.88
N LEU A 135 5.49 22.74 8.65
CA LEU A 135 5.13 23.82 7.74
C LEU A 135 3.93 24.61 8.27
N GLN A 136 2.93 23.95 8.82
CA GLN A 136 1.77 24.61 9.41
C GLN A 136 2.19 25.54 10.55
N ALA A 137 3.08 25.11 11.45
CA ALA A 137 3.62 25.95 12.52
C ALA A 137 4.39 27.17 11.99
N PHE A 138 5.05 27.04 10.83
CA PHE A 138 5.73 28.15 10.18
C PHE A 138 4.76 29.17 9.57
N TYR A 139 3.73 28.70 8.85
CA TYR A 139 2.75 29.56 8.19
C TYR A 139 1.72 30.17 9.16
N TYR A 140 1.42 29.48 10.26
CA TYR A 140 0.40 29.84 11.24
C TYR A 140 0.96 29.74 12.67
N PRO A 141 1.86 30.65 13.06
CA PRO A 141 2.45 30.66 14.41
C PRO A 141 1.42 30.99 15.52
N GLU A 142 0.33 31.67 15.16
CA GLU A 142 -0.86 31.87 16.01
C GLU A 142 -2.09 31.33 15.28
N GLU A 143 -2.99 30.64 16.00
CA GLU A 143 -4.21 30.08 15.41
C GLU A 143 -5.00 31.16 14.67
N GLY A 144 -5.26 30.92 13.38
CA GLY A 144 -6.06 31.79 12.53
C GLY A 144 -5.34 33.02 11.96
N LYS A 145 -4.09 33.32 12.35
CA LYS A 145 -3.31 34.42 11.75
C LYS A 145 -2.34 33.91 10.70
N LYS A 146 -2.67 34.14 9.44
CA LYS A 146 -1.78 33.84 8.31
C LYS A 146 -0.57 34.78 8.34
N ASN A 147 0.62 34.23 8.53
CA ASN A 147 1.84 35.02 8.45
C ASN A 147 2.17 35.32 6.97
N ILE A 148 2.55 36.57 6.67
CA ILE A 148 3.07 36.91 5.33
C ILE A 148 4.51 36.40 5.30
N VAL A 149 4.73 35.30 4.60
CA VAL A 149 6.06 34.68 4.50
C VAL A 149 6.95 35.46 3.55
N THR A 150 8.04 36.00 4.08
CA THR A 150 9.11 36.68 3.32
C THR A 150 10.36 35.82 3.21
N LYS A 151 11.20 36.09 2.19
CA LYS A 151 12.49 35.41 1.97
C LYS A 151 13.39 35.41 3.22
N LYS A 152 13.36 36.51 3.99
CA LYS A 152 14.12 36.63 5.24
C LYS A 152 13.62 35.66 6.32
N GLN A 153 12.30 35.56 6.51
CA GLN A 153 11.70 34.63 7.47
C GLN A 153 11.94 33.16 7.12
N ILE A 154 11.91 32.81 5.83
CA ILE A 154 12.26 31.45 5.38
C ILE A 154 13.70 31.13 5.77
N LYS A 155 14.63 32.06 5.52
CA LYS A 155 16.05 31.88 5.85
C LYS A 155 16.25 31.76 7.37
N ASP A 156 15.65 32.67 8.14
CA ASP A 156 15.70 32.63 9.61
C ASP A 156 15.07 31.34 10.18
N PHE A 157 13.99 30.84 9.58
CA PHE A 157 13.35 29.59 10.01
C PHE A 157 14.26 28.39 9.73
N LYS A 158 14.79 28.29 8.52
CA LYS A 158 15.72 27.23 8.11
C LYS A 158 16.95 27.18 9.02
N ASP A 159 17.54 28.34 9.32
CA ASP A 159 18.82 28.41 10.00
C ASP A 159 18.70 28.32 11.54
N LYS A 160 17.56 28.72 12.13
CA LYS A 160 17.44 28.87 13.61
C LYS A 160 16.33 28.07 14.27
N LYS A 161 15.30 27.65 13.53
CA LYS A 161 14.06 27.10 14.12
C LYS A 161 13.66 25.73 13.59
N LEU A 162 14.08 25.38 12.37
CA LEU A 162 13.67 24.16 11.68
C LEU A 162 13.96 22.89 12.49
N GLU A 163 15.19 22.73 12.96
CA GLU A 163 15.59 21.54 13.71
C GLU A 163 14.79 21.38 15.01
N ARG A 164 14.61 22.48 15.73
CA ARG A 164 13.83 22.52 16.99
C ARG A 164 12.36 22.17 16.76
N GLU A 165 11.79 22.67 15.66
CA GLU A 165 10.40 22.40 15.29
C GLU A 165 10.22 20.95 14.80
N LEU A 166 11.16 20.41 14.02
CA LEU A 166 11.16 19.00 13.61
C LEU A 166 11.20 18.06 14.80
N ILE A 167 12.13 18.27 15.75
CA ILE A 167 12.21 17.46 16.97
C ILE A 167 10.90 17.54 17.77
N ARG A 168 10.30 18.73 17.86
CA ARG A 168 9.01 18.91 18.53
C ARG A 168 7.89 18.11 17.88
N GLN A 169 7.82 18.10 16.54
CA GLN A 169 6.78 17.33 15.84
C GLN A 169 7.03 15.83 15.87
N VAL A 170 8.30 15.39 15.76
CA VAL A 170 8.66 13.97 15.91
C VAL A 170 8.20 13.45 17.27
N ASN A 171 8.58 14.11 18.38
CA ASN A 171 8.20 13.68 19.74
C ASN A 171 6.70 13.74 20.04
N LYS A 172 5.92 14.43 19.21
CA LYS A 172 4.46 14.52 19.35
C LYS A 172 3.77 13.36 18.65
N THR A 173 4.34 12.90 17.53
CA THR A 173 3.73 11.89 16.65
C THR A 173 4.33 10.50 16.87
N TYR A 174 5.54 10.41 17.43
CA TYR A 174 6.31 9.19 17.70
C TYR A 174 6.83 9.22 19.14
#